data_AF-A0A7W1UFY3-F1
#
_entry.id   AF-A0A7W1UFY3-F1
#
_cell.length_a   1.000
_cell.length_b   1.000
_cell.length_c   1.000
_cell.angle_alpha   90.00
_cell.angle_beta   90.00
_cell.angle_gamma   90.00
#
_symmetry.space_group_name_H-M   'P 1'
#
loop_
_entity.id
_entity.type
_entity.pdbx_description
1 polymer ?
#
loop_
_entity_poly.entity_id
_entity_poly.type
_entity_poly.pdbx_seq_one_letter_code
_entity_poly.pdbx_strand_id
1 'polypeptide(L)'
;LVIFAGSELFTGNNMVCALGALAKAITMKQVGQIFFWSFVGNLAGSLGLAWLVAQSGVVGQAPQSDLLLKVAALKMNLPMWELFIRGILCNWLVCLAVWTAARTTNDAAKIMLIFWCLFAFIGSGFEHSIANQSLLGIALFLPHGPDISWTGFLWNQMWVVSGNIVGGVVFMGGAYWIISPVRGWIKKTNTVAEGVAPETSRRIREPVERELLSQPLAVGREN
;
A
#
# COMPACT_ATOMS: atom_id res chain seq x y z
N LEU A 1 -3.10 -11.29 7.65
CA LEU A 1 -4.28 -10.73 8.36
C LEU A 1 -5.03 -9.75 7.47
N VAL A 2 -4.43 -8.63 7.05
CA VAL A 2 -5.11 -7.59 6.24
C VAL A 2 -5.95 -8.14 5.09
N ILE A 3 -5.38 -9.01 4.25
CA ILE A 3 -6.07 -9.63 3.11
C ILE A 3 -7.28 -10.48 3.51
N PHE A 4 -7.15 -11.27 4.58
CA PHE A 4 -8.19 -12.20 5.01
C PHE A 4 -9.29 -11.53 5.85
N ALA A 5 -8.91 -10.54 6.65
CA ALA A 5 -9.84 -9.75 7.45
C ALA A 5 -10.60 -8.71 6.61
N GLY A 6 -10.17 -8.44 5.37
CA GLY A 6 -10.77 -7.43 4.51
C GLY A 6 -10.56 -6.00 5.01
N SER A 7 -9.47 -5.75 5.76
CA SER A 7 -9.17 -4.42 6.30
C SER A 7 -8.45 -3.53 5.28
N GLU A 8 -8.61 -2.22 5.44
CA GLU A 8 -7.93 -1.23 4.59
C GLU A 8 -6.47 -0.99 4.99
N LEU A 9 -5.57 -1.04 4.01
CA LEU A 9 -4.14 -0.78 4.19
C LEU A 9 -3.63 0.21 3.15
N PHE A 10 -3.15 1.36 3.61
CA PHE A 10 -2.65 2.46 2.79
C PHE A 10 -1.66 2.01 1.71
N THR A 11 -0.67 1.19 2.08
CA THR A 11 0.38 0.74 1.16
C THR A 11 -0.15 -0.12 0.01
N GLY A 12 -1.14 -0.99 0.28
CA GLY A 12 -1.84 -1.76 -0.75
C GLY A 12 -2.71 -0.88 -1.66
N ASN A 13 -3.36 0.13 -1.07
CA ASN A 13 -4.20 1.08 -1.79
C ASN A 13 -3.44 1.91 -2.82
N ASN A 14 -2.12 2.10 -2.67
CA ASN A 14 -1.29 2.81 -3.65
C ASN A 14 -1.40 2.21 -5.06
N MET A 15 -1.29 0.88 -5.20
CA MET A 15 -1.45 0.22 -6.51
C MET A 15 -2.91 0.18 -6.95
N VAL A 16 -3.83 -0.19 -6.05
CA VAL A 16 -5.26 -0.36 -6.39
C VAL A 16 -5.87 0.95 -6.88
N CYS A 17 -5.60 2.06 -6.18
CA CYS A 17 -6.07 3.38 -6.58
C CYS A 17 -5.41 3.86 -7.87
N ALA A 18 -4.12 3.60 -8.08
CA ALA A 18 -3.44 3.95 -9.32
C ALA A 18 -4.10 3.26 -10.53
N LEU A 19 -4.33 1.95 -10.45
CA LEU A 19 -5.01 1.20 -11.50
C LEU A 19 -6.46 1.66 -11.70
N GLY A 20 -7.21 1.90 -10.61
CA GLY A 20 -8.58 2.40 -10.68
C GLY A 20 -8.68 3.78 -11.34
N ALA A 21 -7.75 4.68 -11.01
CA ALA A 21 -7.71 6.02 -11.59
C ALA A 21 -7.31 5.98 -13.07
N LEU A 22 -6.31 5.17 -13.44
CA LEU A 22 -5.90 4.97 -14.84
C LEU A 22 -7.01 4.32 -15.68
N ALA A 23 -7.79 3.42 -15.09
CA ALA A 23 -8.98 2.82 -15.68
C ALA A 23 -10.21 3.75 -15.69
N LYS A 24 -10.11 4.98 -15.17
CA LYS A 24 -11.21 5.95 -14.99
C LYS A 24 -12.37 5.44 -14.13
N ALA A 25 -12.14 4.42 -13.30
CA ALA A 25 -13.14 3.88 -12.37
C ALA A 25 -13.31 4.74 -11.12
N ILE A 26 -12.28 5.49 -10.74
CA ILE A 26 -12.30 6.43 -9.62
C ILE A 26 -11.69 7.78 -10.01
N THR A 27 -12.15 8.83 -9.36
CA THR A 27 -11.64 10.19 -9.52
C THR A 27 -10.40 10.43 -8.65
N MET A 28 -9.57 11.40 -9.01
CA MET A 28 -8.41 11.80 -8.18
C MET A 28 -8.82 12.31 -6.79
N LYS A 29 -10.03 12.87 -6.66
CA LYS A 29 -10.61 13.23 -5.35
C LYS A 29 -10.82 11.98 -4.48
N GLN A 30 -11.38 10.91 -5.06
CA GLN A 30 -11.55 9.64 -4.35
C GLN A 30 -10.21 9.00 -3.98
N VAL A 31 -9.21 9.05 -4.88
CA VAL A 31 -7.84 8.60 -4.55
C VAL A 31 -7.31 9.34 -3.32
N GLY A 32 -7.40 10.67 -3.29
CA GLY A 32 -6.97 11.48 -2.15
C GLY A 32 -7.72 11.12 -0.86
N GLN A 33 -9.03 10.89 -0.94
CA GLN A 33 -9.84 10.47 0.21
C GLN A 33 -9.44 9.08 0.74
N ILE A 34 -9.23 8.11 -0.15
CA ILE A 34 -8.82 6.75 0.24
C ILE A 34 -7.44 6.80 0.88
N PHE A 35 -6.49 7.52 0.29
CA PHE A 35 -5.14 7.66 0.84
C PHE A 35 -5.18 8.31 2.22
N PHE A 36 -5.92 9.42 2.37
CA PHE A 36 -6.03 10.13 3.64
C PHE A 36 -6.64 9.25 4.73
N TRP A 37 -7.83 8.67 4.49
CA TRP A 37 -8.54 7.91 5.51
C TRP A 37 -7.87 6.60 5.88
N SER A 38 -7.32 5.88 4.89
CA SER A 38 -6.54 4.65 5.17
C SER A 38 -5.27 4.97 5.96
N PHE A 39 -4.54 6.03 5.61
CA PHE A 39 -3.33 6.41 6.34
C PHE A 39 -3.63 6.85 7.78
N VAL A 40 -4.64 7.69 7.99
CA VAL A 40 -5.04 8.16 9.32
C VAL A 40 -5.54 7.00 10.18
N GLY A 41 -6.39 6.13 9.62
CA GLY A 41 -6.87 4.94 10.32
C GLY A 41 -5.75 3.97 10.68
N ASN A 42 -4.82 3.73 9.74
CA ASN A 42 -3.64 2.91 10.00
C ASN A 42 -2.74 3.54 11.08
N LEU A 43 -2.47 4.84 11.03
CA LEU A 43 -1.67 5.53 12.04
C LEU A 43 -2.31 5.45 13.43
N ALA A 44 -3.61 5.72 13.53
CA ALA A 44 -4.34 5.64 14.79
C ALA A 44 -4.32 4.22 15.38
N GLY A 45 -4.57 3.20 14.54
CA GLY A 45 -4.50 1.80 14.94
C GLY A 45 -3.09 1.38 15.36
N SER A 46 -2.07 1.78 14.61
CA SER A 46 -0.67 1.46 14.90
C SER A 46 -0.18 2.10 16.19
N LEU A 47 -0.48 3.38 16.44
CA LEU A 47 -0.11 4.06 17.69
C LEU A 47 -0.92 3.55 18.89
N GLY A 48 -2.21 3.26 18.70
CA GLY A 48 -3.03 2.65 19.76
C GLY A 48 -2.50 1.27 20.16
N LEU A 49 -2.18 0.42 19.18
CA LEU A 49 -1.57 -0.88 19.44
C LEU A 49 -0.18 -0.73 20.08
N ALA A 50 0.64 0.19 19.58
CA ALA A 50 1.96 0.47 20.14
C ALA A 50 1.90 0.86 21.62
N TRP A 51 0.94 1.72 21.98
CA TRP A 51 0.70 2.11 23.35
C TRP A 51 0.27 0.92 24.22
N LEU A 52 -0.68 0.10 23.76
CA LEU A 52 -1.10 -1.10 24.48
C LEU A 52 0.05 -2.09 24.71
N VAL A 53 0.92 -2.28 23.70
CA VAL A 53 2.10 -3.14 23.81
C VAL A 53 3.09 -2.58 24.84
N ALA A 54 3.33 -1.27 24.85
CA ALA A 54 4.19 -0.64 25.85
C ALA A 54 3.61 -0.79 27.28
N GLN A 55 2.30 -0.57 27.45
CA GLN A 55 1.62 -0.72 28.76
C GLN A 55 1.57 -2.16 29.24
N SER A 56 1.57 -3.14 28.34
CA SER A 56 1.56 -4.56 28.71
C SER A 56 2.86 -5.03 29.37
N GLY A 57 3.95 -4.28 29.21
CA GLY A 57 5.28 -4.65 29.72
C GLY A 57 6.00 -5.75 28.91
N VAL A 58 5.37 -6.32 27.87
CA VAL A 58 5.90 -7.46 27.10
C VAL A 58 7.23 -7.19 26.39
N VAL A 59 7.53 -5.92 26.12
CA VAL A 59 8.77 -5.44 25.48
C VAL A 59 9.53 -4.42 26.34
N GLY A 60 9.15 -4.28 27.62
CA GLY A 60 9.69 -3.25 28.50
C GLY A 60 11.04 -3.57 29.14
N GLN A 61 11.57 -4.78 28.92
CA GLN A 61 12.81 -5.26 29.54
C GLN A 61 13.76 -5.88 28.50
N ALA A 62 15.04 -5.93 28.84
CA ALA A 62 16.06 -6.57 28.02
C ALA A 62 15.84 -8.10 27.97
N PRO A 63 16.17 -8.77 26.85
CA PRO A 63 16.82 -8.24 25.63
C PRO A 63 15.88 -7.58 24.60
N GLN A 64 14.55 -7.67 24.79
CA GLN A 64 13.57 -7.20 23.81
C GLN A 64 13.60 -5.68 23.64
N SER A 65 13.66 -4.94 24.75
CA SER A 65 13.76 -3.48 24.73
C SER A 65 15.00 -3.01 23.96
N ASP A 66 16.15 -3.64 24.19
CA ASP A 66 17.43 -3.22 23.61
C ASP A 66 17.43 -3.37 22.08
N LEU A 67 16.92 -4.50 21.59
CA LEU A 67 16.78 -4.72 20.16
C LEU A 67 15.81 -3.71 19.53
N LEU A 68 14.65 -3.51 20.16
CA LEU A 68 13.62 -2.61 19.65
C LEU A 68 14.13 -1.16 19.58
N LEU A 69 14.72 -0.66 20.68
CA LEU A 69 15.25 0.71 20.76
C LEU A 69 16.40 0.91 19.77
N LYS A 70 17.30 -0.07 19.63
CA LYS A 70 18.39 -0.01 18.64
C LYS A 70 17.87 0.09 17.20
N VAL A 71 16.88 -0.73 16.84
CA VAL A 71 16.28 -0.72 15.50
C VAL A 71 15.52 0.58 15.25
N ALA A 72 14.78 1.08 16.24
CA ALA A 72 14.03 2.33 16.13
C ALA A 72 14.96 3.54 15.96
N ALA A 73 16.00 3.64 16.79
CA ALA A 73 17.01 4.69 16.70
C ALA A 73 17.68 4.70 15.31
N LEU A 74 18.05 3.53 14.79
CA LEU A 74 18.62 3.43 13.44
C LEU A 74 17.64 3.96 12.38
N LYS A 75 16.39 3.49 12.38
CA LYS A 75 15.37 3.87 11.39
C LYS A 75 15.00 5.35 11.42
N MET A 76 14.98 5.97 12.60
CA MET A 76 14.65 7.39 12.76
C MET A 76 15.76 8.33 12.25
N ASN A 77 17.00 7.84 12.17
CA ASN A 77 18.18 8.64 11.83
C ASN A 77 18.82 8.26 10.48
N LEU A 78 18.19 7.36 9.71
CA LEU A 78 18.66 7.04 8.36
C LEU A 78 18.59 8.28 7.43
N PRO A 79 19.55 8.42 6.50
CA PRO A 79 19.50 9.46 5.49
C PRO A 79 18.21 9.37 4.64
N MET A 80 17.72 10.53 4.22
CA MET A 80 16.51 10.66 3.39
C MET A 80 16.51 9.69 2.20
N TRP A 81 17.63 9.65 1.46
CA TRP A 81 17.71 8.87 0.23
C TRP A 81 17.60 7.37 0.48
N GLU A 82 18.18 6.89 1.57
CA GLU A 82 18.06 5.49 1.95
C GLU A 82 16.63 5.12 2.33
N LEU A 83 15.96 5.95 3.14
CA LEU A 83 14.56 5.75 3.53
C LEU A 83 13.64 5.72 2.31
N PHE A 84 13.86 6.65 1.38
CA PHE A 84 13.05 6.76 0.17
C PHE A 84 13.20 5.53 -0.73
N ILE A 85 14.42 5.12 -1.06
CA ILE A 85 14.67 3.94 -1.91
C ILE A 85 14.19 2.65 -1.25
N ARG A 86 14.49 2.46 0.05
CA ARG A 86 13.98 1.30 0.80
C ARG A 86 12.44 1.29 0.84
N GLY A 87 11.81 2.47 0.88
CA GLY A 87 10.36 2.61 0.77
C GLY A 87 9.80 2.17 -0.59
N ILE A 88 10.47 2.53 -1.69
CA ILE A 88 10.07 2.10 -3.05
C ILE A 88 10.10 0.58 -3.15
N LEU A 89 11.24 -0.01 -2.79
CA LEU A 89 11.46 -1.46 -2.91
C LEU A 89 10.53 -2.26 -1.99
N CYS A 90 10.24 -1.75 -0.79
CA CYS A 90 9.24 -2.34 0.09
C CYS A 90 7.87 -2.41 -0.59
N ASN A 91 7.35 -1.27 -1.06
CA ASN A 91 5.98 -1.25 -1.51
C ASN A 91 5.77 -1.88 -2.88
N TRP A 92 6.84 -2.05 -3.66
CA TRP A 92 6.81 -2.95 -4.81
C TRP A 92 6.42 -4.36 -4.37
N LEU A 93 7.11 -4.93 -3.38
CA LEU A 93 6.84 -6.28 -2.89
C LEU A 93 5.49 -6.40 -2.18
N VAL A 94 5.08 -5.38 -1.42
CA VAL A 94 3.76 -5.36 -0.77
C VAL A 94 2.64 -5.37 -1.80
N CYS A 95 2.69 -4.49 -2.80
CA CYS A 95 1.68 -4.46 -3.85
C CYS A 95 1.72 -5.74 -4.72
N LEU A 96 2.89 -6.34 -4.94
CA LEU A 96 3.00 -7.64 -5.59
C LEU A 96 2.32 -8.76 -4.78
N ALA A 97 2.46 -8.74 -3.45
CA ALA A 97 1.74 -9.67 -2.57
C ALA A 97 0.22 -9.51 -2.69
N VAL A 98 -0.28 -8.27 -2.68
CA VAL A 98 -1.71 -7.96 -2.87
C VAL A 98 -2.19 -8.46 -4.23
N TRP A 99 -1.43 -8.16 -5.29
CA TRP A 99 -1.77 -8.55 -6.66
C TRP A 99 -1.82 -10.07 -6.84
N THR A 100 -0.80 -10.78 -6.38
CA THR A 100 -0.71 -12.24 -6.52
C THR A 100 -1.76 -12.94 -5.66
N ALA A 101 -2.05 -12.44 -4.45
CA ALA A 101 -3.13 -12.96 -3.62
C ALA A 101 -4.52 -12.79 -4.26
N ALA A 102 -4.74 -11.69 -4.99
CA ALA A 102 -5.99 -11.46 -5.72
C ALA A 102 -6.16 -12.38 -6.95
N ARG A 103 -5.08 -12.98 -7.45
CA ARG A 103 -5.08 -13.83 -8.66
C ARG A 103 -5.30 -15.31 -8.39
N THR A 104 -5.35 -15.73 -7.13
CA THR A 104 -5.57 -17.12 -6.75
C THR A 104 -6.78 -17.21 -5.83
N THR A 105 -7.56 -18.29 -5.98
CA THR A 105 -8.67 -18.62 -5.09
C THR A 105 -8.25 -19.52 -3.93
N ASN A 106 -7.05 -20.12 -4.00
CA ASN A 106 -6.53 -20.99 -2.95
C ASN A 106 -5.90 -20.17 -1.83
N ASP A 107 -6.50 -20.24 -0.64
CA ASP A 107 -6.06 -19.47 0.53
C ASP A 107 -4.66 -19.85 1.04
N ALA A 108 -4.28 -21.13 0.97
CA ALA A 108 -2.91 -21.54 1.31
C ALA A 108 -1.89 -20.94 0.34
N ALA A 109 -2.22 -20.86 -0.96
CA ALA A 109 -1.38 -20.19 -1.95
C ALA A 109 -1.25 -18.68 -1.65
N LYS A 110 -2.35 -18.00 -1.28
CA LYS A 110 -2.30 -16.58 -0.87
C LYS A 110 -1.34 -16.38 0.30
N ILE A 111 -1.44 -17.22 1.33
CA ILE A 111 -0.57 -17.14 2.52
C ILE A 111 0.90 -17.31 2.12
N MET A 112 1.23 -18.31 1.29
CA MET A 112 2.60 -18.54 0.84
C MET A 112 3.15 -17.38 0.01
N LEU A 113 2.36 -16.83 -0.92
CA LEU A 113 2.78 -15.71 -1.76
C LEU A 113 3.03 -14.44 -0.94
N ILE A 114 2.11 -14.14 -0.01
CA ILE A 114 2.26 -13.03 0.92
C ILE A 114 3.50 -13.24 1.80
N PHE A 115 3.67 -14.45 2.35
CA PHE A 115 4.84 -14.79 3.17
C PHE A 115 6.15 -14.52 2.44
N TRP A 116 6.32 -15.01 1.21
CA TRP A 116 7.57 -14.82 0.48
C TRP A 116 7.86 -13.36 0.16
N CYS A 117 6.84 -12.57 -0.20
CA CYS A 117 7.02 -11.14 -0.43
C CYS A 117 7.41 -10.40 0.86
N LEU A 118 6.78 -10.73 1.99
CA LEU A 118 7.08 -10.15 3.30
C LEU A 118 8.48 -10.55 3.77
N PHE A 119 8.82 -11.83 3.66
CA PHE A 119 10.14 -12.36 3.99
C PHE A 119 11.23 -11.61 3.21
N ALA A 120 11.04 -11.42 1.90
CA ALA A 120 12.00 -10.72 1.06
C ALA A 120 12.21 -9.26 1.49
N PHE A 121 11.16 -8.48 1.71
CA PHE A 121 11.34 -7.07 2.05
C PHE A 121 11.83 -6.88 3.50
N ILE A 122 11.39 -7.71 4.43
CA ILE A 122 11.84 -7.65 5.84
C ILE A 122 13.30 -8.10 5.92
N GLY A 123 13.63 -9.25 5.32
CA GLY A 123 14.98 -9.81 5.33
C GLY A 123 16.01 -8.93 4.61
N SER A 124 15.57 -8.16 3.60
CA SER A 124 16.43 -7.19 2.89
C SER A 124 16.54 -5.83 3.59
N GLY A 125 15.81 -5.60 4.68
CA GLY A 125 15.84 -4.34 5.43
C GLY A 125 15.16 -3.16 4.73
N PHE A 126 14.12 -3.42 3.94
CA PHE A 126 13.30 -2.38 3.31
C PHE A 126 12.32 -1.73 4.31
N GLU A 127 11.81 -0.55 3.97
CA GLU A 127 11.04 0.29 4.89
C GLU A 127 9.55 0.29 4.54
N HIS A 128 8.70 -0.17 5.45
CA HIS A 128 7.25 -0.15 5.32
C HIS A 128 6.65 0.89 6.26
N SER A 129 6.03 1.94 5.71
CA SER A 129 5.48 3.05 6.50
C SER A 129 4.55 2.60 7.63
N ILE A 130 3.52 1.78 7.32
CA ILE A 130 2.56 1.34 8.35
C ILE A 130 3.18 0.41 9.42
N ALA A 131 4.15 -0.43 9.05
CA ALA A 131 4.86 -1.26 10.03
C ALA A 131 5.77 -0.40 10.92
N ASN A 132 6.43 0.62 10.35
CA ASN A 132 7.24 1.57 11.09
C ASN A 132 6.38 2.36 12.08
N GLN A 133 5.14 2.73 11.77
CA GLN A 133 4.25 3.41 12.73
C GLN A 133 4.13 2.65 14.05
N SER A 134 3.95 1.33 14.00
CA SER A 134 3.88 0.50 15.21
C SER A 134 5.25 0.34 15.86
N LEU A 135 6.29 -0.04 15.10
CA LEU A 135 7.62 -0.30 15.65
C LEU A 135 8.23 0.94 16.33
N LEU A 136 8.21 2.06 15.62
CA LEU A 136 8.72 3.33 16.11
C LEU A 136 7.81 3.90 17.22
N GLY A 137 6.50 3.69 17.11
CA GLY A 137 5.54 4.07 18.15
C GLY A 137 5.79 3.36 19.48
N ILE A 138 6.07 2.04 19.46
CA ILE A 138 6.38 1.31 20.69
C ILE A 138 7.64 1.89 21.32
N ALA A 139 8.68 2.14 20.52
CA ALA A 139 9.93 2.73 20.99
C ALA A 139 9.72 4.12 21.63
N LEU A 140 8.83 4.95 21.08
CA LEU A 140 8.47 6.26 21.65
C LEU A 140 7.71 6.19 22.98
N PHE A 141 7.01 5.08 23.26
CA PHE A 141 6.25 4.90 24.49
C PHE A 141 7.03 4.17 25.59
N LEU A 142 8.22 3.66 25.29
CA LEU A 142 9.15 3.08 26.26
C LEU A 142 10.15 4.13 26.76
N PRO A 143 10.82 3.92 27.91
CA PRO A 143 12.00 4.71 28.26
C PRO A 143 13.06 4.60 27.16
N HIS A 144 13.46 5.73 26.58
CA HIS A 144 14.35 5.76 25.42
C HIS A 144 15.37 6.91 25.48
N GLY A 145 16.48 6.75 24.74
CA GLY A 145 17.52 7.76 24.60
C GLY A 145 17.16 8.90 23.62
N PRO A 146 18.08 9.85 23.39
CA PRO A 146 17.85 11.03 22.55
C PRO A 146 17.70 10.72 21.05
N ASP A 147 18.22 9.58 20.59
CA ASP A 147 18.14 9.18 19.18
C ASP A 147 16.72 8.77 18.75
N ILE A 148 15.80 8.59 19.71
CA ILE A 148 14.39 8.29 19.49
C ILE A 148 13.57 9.53 19.83
N SER A 149 12.83 10.04 18.86
CA SER A 149 12.04 11.27 19.02
C SER A 149 10.87 11.32 18.05
N TRP A 150 9.86 12.13 18.37
CA TRP A 150 8.75 12.42 17.45
C TRP A 150 9.24 13.04 16.13
N THR A 151 10.29 13.86 16.18
CA THR A 151 10.93 14.41 14.98
C THR A 151 11.52 13.31 14.11
N GLY A 152 12.24 12.35 14.71
CA GLY A 152 12.79 11.19 14.00
C GLY A 152 11.70 10.28 13.43
N PHE A 153 10.59 10.09 14.16
CA PHE A 153 9.41 9.38 13.66
C PHE A 153 8.82 10.05 12.42
N LEU A 154 8.63 11.37 12.45
CA LEU A 154 8.09 12.13 11.33
C LEU A 154 9.05 12.15 10.14
N TRP A 155 10.36 12.26 10.39
CA TRP A 155 11.39 12.16 9.37
C TRP A 155 11.35 10.81 8.64
N ASN A 156 11.34 9.71 9.40
CA ASN A 156 11.17 8.37 8.83
C ASN A 156 9.87 8.28 8.03
N GLN A 157 8.74 8.67 8.63
CA GLN A 157 7.45 8.54 7.99
C GLN A 157 7.33 9.32 6.68
N MET A 158 7.83 10.55 6.63
CA MET A 158 7.76 11.39 5.44
C MET A 158 8.42 10.71 4.23
N TRP A 159 9.63 10.20 4.41
CA TRP A 159 10.41 9.62 3.32
C TRP A 159 9.98 8.21 2.96
N VAL A 160 9.63 7.39 3.95
CA VAL A 160 9.15 6.02 3.72
C VAL A 160 7.77 6.02 3.07
N VAL A 161 6.84 6.90 3.48
CA VAL A 161 5.53 7.06 2.82
C VAL A 161 5.70 7.49 1.38
N SER A 162 6.56 8.48 1.13
CA SER A 162 6.84 8.96 -0.22
C SER A 162 7.40 7.85 -1.10
N GLY A 163 8.36 7.08 -0.59
CA GLY A 163 8.90 5.91 -1.28
C GLY A 163 7.84 4.85 -1.53
N ASN A 164 7.01 4.53 -0.53
CA ASN A 164 5.95 3.54 -0.68
C ASN A 164 4.91 3.98 -1.74
N ILE A 165 4.52 5.26 -1.79
CA ILE A 165 3.63 5.78 -2.83
C ILE A 165 4.24 5.54 -4.21
N VAL A 166 5.51 5.89 -4.42
CA VAL A 166 6.20 5.68 -5.70
C VAL A 166 6.27 4.19 -6.06
N GLY A 167 6.64 3.32 -5.11
CA GLY A 167 6.67 1.86 -5.31
C GLY A 167 5.32 1.28 -5.75
N GLY A 168 4.23 1.71 -5.11
CA GLY A 168 2.89 1.20 -5.40
C GLY A 168 2.27 1.80 -6.67
N VAL A 169 2.35 3.12 -6.83
CA VAL A 169 1.71 3.86 -7.94
C VAL A 169 2.48 3.69 -9.24
N VAL A 170 3.79 3.95 -9.23
CA VAL A 170 4.61 4.00 -10.46
C VAL A 170 5.01 2.60 -10.89
N PHE A 171 5.65 1.84 -10.01
CA PHE A 171 6.19 0.54 -10.38
C PHE A 171 5.09 -0.50 -10.53
N MET A 172 4.26 -0.71 -9.50
CA MET A 172 3.20 -1.71 -9.60
C MET A 172 2.02 -1.22 -10.43
N GLY A 173 1.38 -0.11 -10.07
CA GLY A 173 0.22 0.43 -10.79
C GLY A 173 0.54 0.78 -12.25
N GLY A 174 1.62 1.54 -12.48
CA GLY A 174 2.04 1.97 -13.81
C GLY A 174 2.49 0.81 -14.71
N ALA A 175 3.38 -0.08 -14.24
CA ALA A 175 3.87 -1.17 -15.09
C ALA A 175 2.76 -2.15 -15.47
N TYR A 176 1.89 -2.55 -14.52
CA TYR A 176 0.77 -3.43 -14.81
C TYR A 176 -0.28 -2.76 -15.71
N TRP A 177 -0.46 -1.43 -15.61
CA TRP A 177 -1.32 -0.71 -16.52
C TRP A 177 -0.81 -0.73 -17.97
N ILE A 178 0.51 -0.57 -18.18
CA ILE A 178 1.09 -0.50 -19.52
C ILE A 178 0.77 -1.76 -20.34
N ILE A 179 0.80 -2.93 -19.70
CA ILE A 179 0.54 -4.23 -20.32
C ILE A 179 -0.94 -4.66 -20.25
N SER A 180 -1.81 -3.87 -19.61
CA SER A 180 -3.21 -4.23 -19.42
C SER A 180 -4.02 -4.11 -20.72
N PRO A 181 -4.82 -5.13 -21.10
CA PRO A 181 -5.69 -5.06 -22.27
C PRO A 181 -6.82 -4.01 -22.09
N VAL A 182 -7.17 -3.68 -20.85
CA VAL A 182 -8.16 -2.64 -20.50
C VAL A 182 -7.76 -1.28 -21.09
N ARG A 183 -6.46 -0.99 -21.17
CA ARG A 183 -5.95 0.25 -21.78
C ARG A 183 -6.34 0.40 -23.25
N GLY A 184 -6.34 -0.71 -24.00
CA GLY A 184 -6.75 -0.75 -25.42
C GLY A 184 -8.25 -0.50 -25.58
N TRP A 185 -9.07 -1.08 -24.70
CA TRP A 185 -10.51 -0.87 -24.66
C TRP A 185 -10.87 0.60 -24.39
N ILE A 186 -10.27 1.23 -23.37
CA ILE A 186 -10.54 2.65 -23.05
C ILE A 186 -10.16 3.58 -24.20
N LYS A 187 -9.08 3.29 -24.93
CA LYS A 187 -8.73 4.07 -26.13
C LYS A 187 -9.80 3.95 -27.20
N LYS A 188 -10.22 2.72 -27.52
CA LYS A 188 -11.24 2.46 -28.53
C LYS A 188 -12.57 3.14 -28.21
N THR A 189 -13.03 3.08 -26.96
CA THR A 189 -14.29 3.72 -26.55
C THR A 189 -14.23 5.25 -26.61
N ASN A 190 -13.12 5.88 -26.23
CA ASN A 190 -12.99 7.34 -26.35
C ASN A 190 -12.98 7.79 -27.82
N THR A 191 -12.27 7.08 -28.70
CA THR A 191 -12.25 7.40 -30.15
C THR A 191 -13.64 7.28 -30.78
N VAL A 192 -14.40 6.24 -30.41
CA VAL A 192 -15.79 6.09 -30.87
C VAL A 192 -16.66 7.23 -30.34
N ALA A 193 -16.49 7.64 -29.08
CA ALA A 193 -17.30 8.70 -28.49
C ALA A 193 -16.99 10.10 -29.05
N GLU A 194 -15.75 10.38 -29.47
CA GLU A 194 -15.35 11.64 -30.10
C GLU A 194 -15.88 11.80 -31.54
N GLY A 195 -16.12 10.68 -32.24
CA GLY A 195 -16.69 10.68 -33.59
C GLY A 195 -18.22 10.74 -33.65
N VAL A 196 -18.91 10.86 -32.50
CA VAL A 196 -20.37 10.74 -32.39
C VAL A 196 -20.94 12.01 -31.74
N ALA A 197 -22.08 12.50 -32.25
CA ALA A 197 -22.74 13.70 -31.73
C ALA A 197 -22.97 13.60 -30.19
N PRO A 198 -22.84 14.70 -29.43
CA PRO A 198 -22.77 14.68 -27.97
C PRO A 198 -23.94 13.94 -27.30
N GLU A 199 -25.14 14.10 -27.86
CA GLU A 199 -26.39 13.52 -27.35
C GLU A 199 -26.47 12.00 -27.57
N THR A 200 -25.86 11.51 -28.64
CA THR A 200 -25.78 10.08 -28.98
C THR A 200 -24.66 9.39 -28.20
N SER A 201 -23.55 10.10 -27.95
CA SER A 201 -22.43 9.56 -27.14
C SER A 201 -22.85 9.24 -25.69
N ARG A 202 -23.76 10.03 -25.12
CA ARG A 202 -24.29 9.84 -23.76
C ARG A 202 -25.13 8.57 -23.64
N ARG A 203 -25.96 8.26 -24.66
CA ARG A 203 -26.79 7.05 -24.71
C ARG A 203 -25.99 5.76 -24.90
N ILE A 204 -24.80 5.84 -25.50
CA ILE A 204 -23.91 4.69 -25.72
C ILE A 204 -23.03 4.42 -24.48
N ARG A 205 -22.62 5.46 -23.74
CA ARG A 205 -21.75 5.29 -22.55
C ARG A 205 -22.45 4.60 -21.39
N GLU A 206 -23.67 4.99 -21.05
CA GLU A 206 -24.35 4.47 -19.84
C GLU A 206 -24.54 2.94 -19.82
N PRO A 207 -24.93 2.26 -20.92
CA PRO A 207 -25.04 0.80 -20.93
C PRO A 207 -23.67 0.12 -20.89
N VAL A 208 -22.68 0.65 -21.60
CA VAL A 208 -21.32 0.07 -21.67
C VAL A 208 -20.58 0.22 -20.33
N GLU A 209 -20.75 1.35 -19.64
CA GLU A 209 -20.21 1.55 -18.28
C GLU A 209 -20.86 0.60 -17.27
N ARG A 210 -22.18 0.36 -17.37
CA ARG A 210 -22.86 -0.66 -16.53
C ARG A 210 -22.35 -2.06 -16.82
N GLU A 211 -22.12 -2.39 -18.09
CA GLU A 211 -21.61 -3.70 -18.48
C GLU A 211 -20.18 -3.93 -18.00
N LEU A 212 -19.30 -2.92 -18.12
CA LEU A 212 -17.94 -2.94 -17.58
C LEU A 212 -17.89 -3.10 -16.05
N LEU A 213 -18.80 -2.43 -15.33
CA LEU A 213 -18.92 -2.57 -13.88
C LEU A 213 -19.56 -3.90 -13.45
N SER A 214 -20.28 -4.57 -14.35
CA SER A 214 -20.92 -5.87 -14.11
C SER A 214 -20.05 -7.07 -14.48
N GLN A 215 -19.01 -6.88 -15.30
CA GLN A 215 -18.08 -7.94 -15.64
C GLN A 215 -17.21 -8.27 -14.41
N PRO A 216 -17.18 -9.52 -13.95
CA PRO A 216 -16.23 -9.91 -12.91
C PRO A 216 -14.82 -9.61 -13.45
N LEU A 217 -14.02 -8.87 -12.66
CA LEU A 217 -12.59 -8.66 -12.93
C LEU A 217 -12.02 -10.02 -13.36
N ALA A 218 -11.54 -10.13 -14.60
CA ALA A 218 -11.11 -11.39 -15.18
C ALA A 218 -9.93 -11.98 -14.37
N VAL A 219 -10.28 -12.69 -13.31
CA VAL A 219 -9.44 -13.62 -12.56
C VAL A 219 -9.84 -14.99 -13.08
N GLY A 220 -8.94 -15.59 -13.86
CA GLY A 220 -8.93 -17.02 -14.12
C GLY A 220 -9.97 -17.52 -15.12
N ARG A 221 -9.67 -17.36 -16.41
CA ARG A 221 -9.91 -18.44 -17.38
C ARG A 221 -8.73 -18.49 -18.33
N GLU A 222 -7.81 -19.41 -18.05
CA GLU A 222 -7.10 -20.21 -19.05
C GLU A 222 -6.33 -21.32 -18.31
N ASN A 223 -6.83 -22.54 -18.51
CA ASN A 223 -6.27 -23.89 -18.35
C ASN A 223 -5.59 -24.27 -17.03
#